data_AF-A0A0K8RBI4-F1
#
_entry.id   AF-A0A0K8RBI4-F1
#
_cell.length_a   1.000
_cell.length_b   1.000
_cell.length_c   1.000
_cell.angle_alpha   90.00
_cell.angle_beta   90.00
_cell.angle_gamma   90.00
#
_symmetry.space_group_name_H-M   'P 1'
#
loop_
_entity.id
_entity.type
_entity.pdbx_description
1 polymer ?
#
loop_
_entity_poly.entity_id
_entity_poly.type
_entity_poly.pdbx_seq_one_letter_code
_entity_poly.pdbx_strand_id
1 'polypeptide(L)'
;MKNTGLSFFIMGTTRLIVAMFVLFAICKPAVAGVAIKDAQNLAPNCEKKFEHLCNNSTAGTLLEVRVVPRMCQAYCTYKPSSGQGMRYEGGVPVQGFNFDTVRLPDGMPCAFSAECKDGRCSCKFCNDNASP
;
A
#
# COMPACT_ATOMS: atom_id res chain seq x y z
N MET A 1 -52.68 11.55 34.29
CA MET A 1 -51.41 12.25 34.05
C MET A 1 -50.61 11.44 33.03
N LYS A 2 -50.45 11.97 31.81
CA LYS A 2 -49.93 11.25 30.64
C LYS A 2 -48.49 11.66 30.36
N ASN A 3 -47.64 10.66 30.13
CA ASN A 3 -46.45 10.67 29.27
C ASN A 3 -45.25 11.59 29.59
N THR A 4 -45.10 12.10 30.81
CA THR A 4 -43.90 12.93 31.13
C THR A 4 -42.60 12.12 31.22
N GLY A 5 -42.67 10.81 31.51
CA GLY A 5 -41.47 9.96 31.60
C GLY A 5 -40.89 9.58 30.23
N LEU A 6 -41.74 9.29 29.25
CA LEU A 6 -41.34 8.81 27.93
C LEU A 6 -40.57 9.89 27.12
N SER A 7 -40.95 11.16 27.28
CA SER A 7 -40.31 12.29 26.60
C SER A 7 -38.87 12.54 27.07
N PHE A 8 -38.54 12.30 28.34
CA PHE A 8 -37.16 12.41 28.83
C PHE A 8 -36.24 11.32 28.27
N PHE A 9 -36.75 10.09 28.10
CA PHE A 9 -35.97 9.01 27.48
C PHE A 9 -35.68 9.27 26.00
N ILE A 10 -36.64 9.83 25.26
CA ILE A 10 -36.49 10.13 23.83
C ILE A 10 -35.48 11.28 23.61
N MET A 11 -35.47 12.30 24.47
CA MET A 11 -34.54 13.44 24.37
C MET A 11 -33.08 13.04 24.73
N GLY A 12 -32.88 12.11 25.66
CA GLY A 12 -31.55 11.61 26.03
C GLY A 12 -30.95 10.67 24.99
N THR A 13 -31.77 9.78 24.42
CA THR A 13 -31.33 8.81 23.40
C THR A 13 -31.00 9.48 22.07
N THR A 14 -31.76 10.49 21.63
CA THR A 14 -31.43 11.26 20.42
C THR A 14 -30.08 11.98 20.54
N ARG A 15 -29.72 12.53 21.71
CA ARG A 15 -28.40 13.16 21.91
C ARG A 15 -27.25 12.16 21.88
N LEU A 16 -27.43 10.97 22.44
CA LEU A 16 -26.42 9.90 22.41
C LEU A 16 -26.21 9.35 20.99
N ILE A 17 -27.29 9.16 20.24
CA ILE A 17 -27.23 8.69 18.85
C ILE A 17 -26.51 9.72 17.96
N VAL A 18 -26.86 11.01 18.09
CA VAL A 18 -26.18 12.09 17.35
C VAL A 18 -24.69 12.16 17.71
N ALA A 19 -24.33 12.02 18.99
CA ALA A 19 -22.93 11.99 19.41
C ALA A 19 -22.15 10.79 18.82
N MET A 20 -22.77 9.60 18.74
CA MET A 20 -22.16 8.44 18.08
C MET A 20 -21.94 8.68 16.58
N PHE A 21 -22.91 9.26 15.87
CA PHE A 21 -22.75 9.58 14.44
C PHE A 21 -21.65 10.62 14.18
N VAL A 22 -21.49 11.61 15.07
CA VAL A 22 -20.38 12.57 14.99
C VAL A 22 -19.04 11.88 15.19
N LEU A 23 -18.92 10.92 16.12
CA LEU A 23 -17.70 10.13 16.29
C LEU A 23 -17.36 9.30 15.04
N PHE A 24 -18.36 8.69 14.40
CA PHE A 24 -18.17 7.97 13.13
C PHE A 24 -17.74 8.88 11.96
N ALA A 25 -18.15 10.15 11.95
CA ALA A 25 -17.73 11.11 10.93
C ALA A 25 -16.29 11.62 11.11
N ILE A 26 -15.77 11.63 12.34
CA ILE A 26 -14.39 12.10 12.66
C ILE A 26 -13.38 10.97 12.48
N CYS A 27 -13.80 9.72 12.66
CA CYS A 27 -13.02 8.56 12.30
C CYS A 27 -12.91 8.47 10.78
N LYS A 28 -11.91 9.16 10.20
CA LYS A 28 -11.42 8.87 8.85
C LYS A 28 -11.31 7.34 8.75
N PRO A 29 -11.90 6.70 7.72
CA PRO A 29 -11.68 5.28 7.52
C PRO A 29 -10.17 5.09 7.52
N ALA A 30 -9.68 4.23 8.41
CA ALA A 30 -8.36 3.68 8.30
C ALA A 30 -8.39 2.86 7.01
N VAL A 31 -8.23 3.54 5.87
CA VAL A 31 -7.88 2.90 4.62
C VAL A 31 -6.58 2.21 4.98
N ALA A 32 -6.62 0.89 5.10
CA ALA A 32 -5.43 0.07 5.25
C ALA A 32 -4.63 0.32 3.98
N GLY A 33 -3.81 1.37 4.00
CA GLY A 33 -3.01 1.81 2.87
C GLY A 33 -2.01 0.72 2.55
N VAL A 34 -1.71 0.56 1.26
CA VAL A 34 -0.64 -0.32 0.82
C VAL A 34 0.66 0.19 1.46
N ALA A 35 1.39 -0.69 2.14
CA ALA A 35 2.66 -0.31 2.75
C ALA A 35 3.72 -0.13 1.67
N ILE A 36 4.18 1.10 1.44
CA ILE A 36 5.31 1.36 0.54
C ILE A 36 6.60 1.40 1.35
N LYS A 37 7.54 0.49 1.04
CA LYS A 37 8.85 0.40 1.69
C LYS A 37 9.97 0.79 0.75
N ASP A 38 11.06 1.27 1.34
CA ASP A 38 12.33 1.58 0.66
C ASP A 38 12.21 2.64 -0.45
N ALA A 39 11.21 3.52 -0.33
CA ALA A 39 10.93 4.65 -1.22
C ALA A 39 11.22 6.02 -0.57
N GLN A 40 11.95 6.07 0.54
CA GLN A 40 12.12 7.32 1.33
C GLN A 40 12.89 8.43 0.58
N ASN A 41 13.69 8.05 -0.41
CA ASN A 41 14.45 8.99 -1.25
C ASN A 41 13.65 9.49 -2.47
N LEU A 42 12.37 9.10 -2.58
CA LEU A 42 11.50 9.46 -3.69
C LEU A 42 10.41 10.41 -3.22
N ALA A 43 9.87 11.18 -4.17
CA ALA A 43 8.79 12.10 -3.86
C ALA A 43 7.50 11.33 -3.50
N PRO A 44 6.66 11.83 -2.57
CA PRO A 44 5.45 11.13 -2.12
C PRO A 44 4.46 10.81 -3.24
N ASN A 45 4.45 11.60 -4.32
CA ASN A 45 3.62 11.33 -5.49
C ASN A 45 4.06 10.08 -6.29
N CYS A 46 5.25 9.53 -6.03
CA CYS A 46 5.71 8.27 -6.60
C CYS A 46 5.00 7.06 -5.97
N GLU A 47 4.50 7.14 -4.74
CA GLU A 47 3.86 6.02 -4.02
C GLU A 47 2.68 5.44 -4.81
N LYS A 48 1.77 6.30 -5.29
CA LYS A 48 0.66 5.89 -6.15
C LYS A 48 1.12 5.19 -7.42
N LYS A 49 2.25 5.63 -7.99
CA LYS A 49 2.80 5.01 -9.20
C LYS A 49 3.29 3.60 -8.92
N PHE A 50 3.86 3.35 -7.75
CA PHE A 50 4.26 2.01 -7.30
C PHE A 50 3.06 1.09 -7.04
N GLU A 51 2.00 1.60 -6.42
CA GLU A 51 0.75 0.85 -6.27
C GLU A 51 0.18 0.44 -7.63
N HIS A 52 0.17 1.36 -8.61
CA HIS A 52 -0.29 1.08 -9.97
C HIS A 52 0.59 0.07 -10.71
N LEU A 53 1.93 0.13 -10.52
CA LEU A 53 2.85 -0.86 -11.09
C LEU A 53 2.58 -2.27 -10.55
N CYS A 54 2.20 -2.36 -9.29
CA CYS A 54 1.84 -3.61 -8.62
C CYS A 54 0.34 -3.96 -8.75
N ASN A 55 -0.42 -3.33 -9.64
CA ASN A 55 -1.85 -3.60 -9.77
C ASN A 55 -2.10 -4.91 -10.54
N ASN A 56 -1.97 -6.03 -9.85
CA ASN A 56 -2.26 -7.36 -10.38
C ASN A 56 -3.45 -7.98 -9.63
N SER A 57 -4.66 -7.78 -10.17
CA SER A 57 -5.91 -8.27 -9.56
C SER A 57 -5.97 -9.79 -9.43
N THR A 58 -5.23 -10.53 -10.27
CA THR A 58 -5.17 -12.00 -10.19
C THR A 58 -4.30 -12.50 -9.05
N ALA A 59 -3.31 -11.71 -8.61
CA ALA A 59 -2.45 -12.05 -7.48
C ALA A 59 -3.14 -11.82 -6.11
N GLY A 60 -4.23 -11.06 -6.10
CA GLY A 60 -5.06 -10.78 -4.92
C GLY A 60 -4.99 -9.32 -4.47
N THR A 61 -5.23 -9.07 -3.18
CA THR A 61 -5.20 -7.71 -2.62
C THR A 61 -3.76 -7.32 -2.29
N LEU A 62 -3.27 -6.24 -2.89
CA LEU A 62 -1.94 -5.70 -2.62
C LEU A 62 -1.81 -5.26 -1.15
N LEU A 63 -0.77 -5.72 -0.48
CA LEU A 63 -0.47 -5.39 0.92
C LEU A 63 0.74 -4.47 1.04
N GLU A 64 1.80 -4.78 0.29
CA GLU A 64 3.09 -4.12 0.42
C GLU A 64 3.75 -3.99 -0.96
N VAL A 65 4.40 -2.85 -1.19
CA VAL A 65 5.32 -2.64 -2.30
C VAL A 65 6.67 -2.25 -1.72
N ARG A 66 7.69 -3.06 -1.96
CA ARG A 66 9.07 -2.73 -1.62
C ARG A 66 9.79 -2.27 -2.88
N VAL A 67 10.22 -1.01 -2.89
CA VAL A 67 10.93 -0.43 -4.03
C VAL A 67 12.43 -0.67 -3.86
N VAL A 68 13.10 -1.17 -4.89
CA VAL A 68 14.57 -1.32 -4.89
C VAL A 68 15.13 -0.53 -6.07
N PRO A 69 15.30 0.81 -5.91
CA PRO A 69 15.67 1.69 -7.02
C PRO A 69 16.97 1.29 -7.71
N ARG A 70 17.97 0.87 -6.93
CA ARG A 70 19.28 0.43 -7.43
C ARG A 70 19.20 -0.75 -8.42
N MET A 71 18.21 -1.61 -8.26
CA MET A 71 17.96 -2.75 -9.15
C MET A 71 16.89 -2.46 -10.21
N CYS A 72 16.33 -1.25 -10.22
CA CYS A 72 15.21 -0.87 -11.08
C CYS A 72 14.03 -1.87 -11.00
N GLN A 73 13.73 -2.32 -9.78
CA GLN A 73 12.67 -3.28 -9.51
C GLN A 73 11.82 -2.86 -8.31
N ALA A 74 10.58 -3.36 -8.28
CA ALA A 74 9.73 -3.34 -7.10
C ALA A 74 9.19 -4.76 -6.83
N TYR A 75 9.15 -5.12 -5.56
CA TYR A 75 8.58 -6.38 -5.09
C TYR A 75 7.19 -6.10 -4.53
N CYS A 76 6.19 -6.76 -5.09
CA CYS A 76 4.80 -6.62 -4.73
C CYS A 76 4.37 -7.83 -3.91
N THR A 77 3.79 -7.60 -2.74
CA THR A 77 3.26 -8.68 -1.87
C THR A 77 1.74 -8.58 -1.80
N TYR A 78 1.07 -9.69 -2.07
CA TYR A 78 -0.38 -9.77 -2.15
C TYR A 78 -0.92 -10.77 -1.14
N LYS A 79 -2.05 -10.41 -0.54
CA LYS A 79 -2.94 -11.34 0.15
C LYS A 79 -3.76 -12.08 -0.91
N PRO A 80 -3.74 -13.43 -0.93
CA PRO A 80 -4.59 -14.19 -1.83
C PRO A 80 -6.07 -13.88 -1.60
N SER A 81 -6.87 -14.00 -2.66
CA SER A 81 -8.33 -13.95 -2.57
C SER A 81 -8.87 -15.00 -1.58
N SER A 82 -10.03 -14.73 -0.98
CA SER A 82 -10.61 -15.58 0.06
C SER A 82 -10.70 -17.05 -0.41
N GLY A 83 -10.28 -17.98 0.45
CA GLY A 83 -10.23 -19.42 0.15
C GLY A 83 -8.86 -19.97 -0.24
N GLN A 84 -7.87 -19.12 -0.59
CA GLN A 84 -6.51 -19.55 -0.94
C GLN A 84 -5.43 -19.10 0.06
N GLY A 85 -5.84 -18.44 1.15
CA GLY A 85 -4.93 -17.77 2.09
C GLY A 85 -4.17 -18.68 3.05
N MET A 86 -4.51 -19.97 3.15
CA MET A 86 -3.82 -20.92 4.02
C MET A 86 -3.23 -22.05 3.19
N ARG A 87 -1.91 -22.23 3.28
CA ARG A 87 -1.15 -23.33 2.65
C ARG A 87 -0.61 -24.23 3.76
N TYR A 88 -0.46 -25.52 3.50
CA TYR A 88 0.19 -26.43 4.45
C TYR A 88 1.65 -26.63 4.02
N GLU A 89 2.59 -26.17 4.85
CA GLU A 89 4.02 -26.45 4.69
C GLU A 89 4.46 -27.34 5.84
N GLY A 90 4.98 -28.53 5.54
CA GLY A 90 5.39 -29.49 6.56
C GLY A 90 4.27 -29.93 7.53
N GLY A 91 3.00 -29.86 7.09
CA GLY A 91 1.83 -30.17 7.91
C GLY A 91 1.33 -29.03 8.80
N VAL A 92 1.97 -27.85 8.75
CA VAL A 92 1.55 -26.66 9.51
C VAL A 92 0.79 -25.70 8.60
N PRO A 93 -0.38 -25.20 9.00
CA PRO A 93 -1.10 -24.19 8.23
C PRO A 93 -0.38 -22.84 8.32
N VAL A 94 0.20 -22.39 7.21
CA VAL A 94 0.85 -21.09 7.05
C VAL A 94 0.00 -20.17 6.19
N GLN A 95 0.02 -18.86 6.49
CA GLN A 95 -0.65 -17.89 5.64
C GLN A 95 0.11 -17.74 4.33
N GLY A 96 -0.51 -18.16 3.23
CA GLY A 96 0.04 -18.01 1.89
C GLY A 96 0.00 -16.55 1.46
N PHE A 97 1.12 -16.04 0.96
CA PHE A 97 1.20 -14.78 0.24
C PHE A 97 1.56 -15.06 -1.22
N ASN A 98 1.11 -14.18 -2.11
CA ASN A 98 1.57 -14.18 -3.49
C ASN A 98 2.58 -13.04 -3.65
N PHE A 99 3.59 -13.25 -4.48
CA PHE A 99 4.66 -12.30 -4.71
C PHE A 99 4.81 -12.06 -6.20
N ASP A 100 5.08 -10.81 -6.58
CA ASP A 100 5.41 -10.43 -7.94
C ASP A 100 6.63 -9.51 -7.93
N THR A 101 7.40 -9.52 -9.02
CA THR A 101 8.53 -8.62 -9.22
C THR A 101 8.32 -7.85 -10.51
N VAL A 102 8.13 -6.54 -10.38
CA VAL A 102 7.88 -5.64 -11.50
C VAL A 102 9.10 -4.77 -11.76
N ARG A 103 9.33 -4.44 -13.03
CA ARG A 103 10.41 -3.50 -13.42
C ARG A 103 9.95 -2.08 -13.20
N LEU A 104 10.85 -1.23 -12.70
CA LEU A 104 10.63 0.20 -12.65
C LEU A 104 10.69 0.79 -14.07
N PRO A 105 9.88 1.81 -14.38
CA PRO A 105 9.85 2.42 -15.69
C PRO A 105 11.17 3.14 -16.00
N ASP A 106 11.50 3.22 -17.29
CA ASP A 106 12.66 3.98 -17.75
C ASP A 106 12.56 5.46 -17.36
N GLY A 107 13.70 6.08 -17.06
CA GLY A 107 13.80 7.46 -16.57
C GLY A 107 13.52 7.61 -15.07
N MET A 108 13.15 6.54 -14.35
CA MET A 108 12.98 6.60 -12.90
C MET A 108 14.34 6.76 -12.19
N PRO A 109 14.50 7.71 -11.25
CA PRO A 109 15.77 7.88 -10.55
C PRO A 109 16.08 6.64 -9.69
N CYS A 110 17.25 6.05 -9.94
CA CYS A 110 17.73 4.86 -9.22
C CYS A 110 18.88 5.16 -8.26
N ALA A 111 19.65 6.23 -8.53
CA ALA A 111 20.71 6.76 -7.69
C ALA A 111 20.99 8.23 -8.02
N PHE A 112 21.97 8.83 -7.36
CA PHE A 112 22.42 10.19 -7.66
C PHE A 112 22.88 10.29 -9.13
N SER A 113 22.22 11.16 -9.91
CA SER A 113 22.48 11.35 -11.35
C SER A 113 22.37 10.08 -12.20
N ALA A 114 21.61 9.08 -11.74
CA ALA A 114 21.38 7.83 -12.44
C ALA A 114 19.90 7.51 -12.57
N GLU A 115 19.52 6.94 -13.69
CA GLU A 115 18.14 6.60 -14.03
C GLU A 115 18.02 5.14 -14.49
N CYS A 116 16.83 4.58 -14.32
CA CYS A 116 16.50 3.28 -14.86
C CYS A 116 16.46 3.32 -16.37
N LYS A 117 17.14 2.37 -17.00
CA LYS A 117 17.13 2.14 -18.45
C LYS A 117 17.24 0.65 -18.71
N ASP A 118 16.29 0.09 -19.46
CA ASP A 118 16.24 -1.33 -19.80
C ASP A 118 16.30 -2.25 -18.56
N GLY A 119 15.67 -1.80 -17.47
CA GLY A 119 15.65 -2.54 -16.19
C GLY A 119 16.97 -2.54 -15.42
N ARG A 120 17.93 -1.66 -15.77
CA ARG A 120 19.19 -1.46 -15.04
C ARG A 120 19.35 -0.01 -14.64
N CYS A 121 20.05 0.23 -13.54
CA CYS A 121 20.42 1.59 -13.12
C CYS A 121 21.60 2.07 -13.98
N SER A 122 21.38 3.08 -14.81
CA SER A 122 22.36 3.67 -15.71
C SER A 122 22.83 5.02 -15.19
N CYS A 123 24.14 5.14 -14.92
CA CYS A 123 24.77 6.39 -14.54
C CYS A 123 25.58 6.91 -15.71
N LYS A 124 25.17 8.03 -16.31
CA LYS A 124 25.87 8.62 -17.46
C LYS A 124 27.32 8.94 -17.12
N PHE A 125 27.58 9.53 -15.95
CA PHE A 125 28.92 9.85 -15.49
C PHE A 125 29.85 8.62 -15.39
N CYS A 126 29.31 7.45 -15.00
CA CYS A 126 30.12 6.23 -14.90
C CYS A 126 30.22 5.45 -16.23
N ASN A 127 29.26 5.64 -17.13
CA ASN A 127 29.19 4.94 -18.41
C ASN A 127 29.92 5.68 -19.53
N ASP A 128 29.93 7.01 -19.46
CA ASP A 128 30.78 7.82 -20.32
C ASP A 128 32.20 7.66 -19.77
N ASN A 129 33.13 7.13 -20.59
CA ASN A 129 34.53 6.87 -20.23
C ASN A 129 35.36 8.14 -19.90
N ALA A 130 34.73 9.19 -19.37
CA ALA A 130 35.41 10.30 -18.74
C ALA A 130 36.04 9.79 -17.43
N SER A 131 37.21 9.16 -17.58
CA SER A 131 38.17 9.06 -16.48
C SER A 131 38.39 10.47 -15.91
N PRO A 132 38.50 10.62 -14.58
CA PRO A 132 38.79 11.92 -13.97
C PRO A 132 40.05 12.57 -14.53
#